data_AF-X6LQF7-F1
#
_entry.id   AF-X6LQF7-F1
#
_cell.length_a   1.000
_cell.length_b   1.000
_cell.length_c   1.000
_cell.angle_alpha   90.00
_cell.angle_beta   90.00
_cell.angle_gamma   90.00
#
_symmetry.space_group_name_H-M   'P 1'
#
loop_
_entity.id
_entity.type
_entity.pdbx_description
1 polymer ?
#
loop_
_entity_poly.entity_id
_entity_poly.type
_entity_poly.pdbx_seq_one_letter_code
_entity_poly.pdbx_strand_id
1 'polypeptide(L)'
;IAAFSKNAVMIANNTAISRLFFERISRKFDLMMTQYAYVHWYRGEGMSGRDIPEAREDVGFLEKDYLDVLCDGLTDDPDDDYTNDDDDDNYY
;
A
#
# COMPACT_ATOMS: atom_id res chain seq x y z
N ILE A 1 20.88 -18.87 -11.40
CA ILE A 1 20.12 -18.91 -12.68
C ILE A 1 20.52 -20.20 -13.39
N ALA A 2 19.61 -21.14 -13.57
CA ALA A 2 19.90 -22.40 -14.24
C ALA A 2 20.10 -22.18 -15.75
N ALA A 3 21.09 -22.85 -16.33
CA ALA A 3 21.44 -22.69 -17.74
C ALA A 3 20.47 -23.48 -18.62
N PHE A 4 19.50 -22.80 -19.23
CA PHE A 4 18.61 -23.35 -20.24
C PHE A 4 18.87 -22.70 -21.60
N SER A 5 18.53 -23.41 -22.68
CA SER A 5 18.77 -22.96 -24.06
C SER A 5 17.89 -21.80 -24.51
N LYS A 6 16.76 -21.58 -23.83
CA LYS A 6 15.84 -20.45 -24.05
C LYS A 6 15.25 -20.01 -22.71
N ASN A 7 15.40 -18.73 -22.42
CA ASN A 7 14.89 -18.10 -21.21
C ASN A 7 14.07 -16.87 -21.65
N ALA A 8 13.00 -16.57 -20.93
CA ALA A 8 12.25 -15.34 -21.11
C ALA A 8 12.04 -14.68 -19.74
N VAL A 9 12.17 -13.37 -19.69
CA VAL A 9 11.88 -12.54 -18.52
C VAL A 9 10.96 -11.42 -18.98
N MET A 10 9.86 -11.21 -18.27
CA MET A 10 8.96 -10.08 -18.47
C MET A 10 9.11 -9.13 -17.30
N ILE A 11 9.30 -7.85 -17.60
CA ILE A 11 9.18 -6.77 -16.64
C ILE A 11 7.83 -6.11 -16.92
N ALA A 12 6.94 -6.13 -15.93
CA ALA A 12 5.59 -5.61 -16.07
C ALA A 12 5.27 -4.70 -14.87
N ASN A 13 4.54 -3.63 -15.14
CA ASN A 13 3.95 -2.80 -14.09
C ASN A 13 2.44 -3.09 -14.05
N ASN A 14 1.97 -3.67 -12.95
CA ASN A 14 0.58 -4.10 -12.80
C ASN A 14 0.04 -3.59 -11.46
N THR A 15 -1.10 -2.90 -11.50
CA THR A 15 -1.79 -2.33 -10.32
C THR A 15 -2.23 -3.40 -9.32
N ALA A 16 -2.32 -4.67 -9.72
CA ALA A 16 -2.59 -5.80 -8.84
C ALA A 16 -1.54 -5.99 -7.73
N ILE A 17 -0.37 -5.33 -7.82
CA ILE A 17 0.63 -5.30 -6.75
C ILE A 17 0.07 -4.71 -5.44
N SER A 18 -0.93 -3.83 -5.49
CA SER A 18 -1.57 -3.24 -4.31
C SER A 18 -2.14 -4.27 -3.35
N ARG A 19 -2.69 -5.39 -3.88
CA ARG A 19 -3.18 -6.51 -3.06
C ARG A 19 -2.07 -7.15 -2.23
N LEU A 20 -0.84 -7.20 -2.74
CA LEU A 20 0.30 -7.72 -1.99
C LEU A 20 0.62 -6.83 -0.78
N PHE A 21 0.65 -5.51 -0.99
CA PHE A 21 0.88 -4.53 0.06
C PHE A 21 -0.19 -4.66 1.15
N PHE A 22 -1.47 -4.58 0.76
CA PHE A 22 -2.61 -4.65 1.69
C PHE A 22 -2.69 -5.97 2.45
N GLU A 23 -2.67 -7.11 1.75
CA GLU A 23 -2.99 -8.39 2.36
C GLU A 23 -1.80 -9.05 3.05
N ARG A 24 -0.59 -8.92 2.51
CA ARG A 24 0.54 -9.75 2.96
C ARG A 24 1.55 -8.97 3.76
N ILE A 25 1.79 -7.71 3.40
CA ILE A 25 2.82 -6.89 4.05
C ILE A 25 2.20 -6.11 5.20
N SER A 26 1.24 -5.22 4.92
CA SER A 26 0.60 -4.34 5.91
C SER A 26 -0.03 -5.13 7.05
N ARG A 27 -0.85 -6.15 6.76
CA ARG A 27 -1.46 -7.00 7.81
C ARG A 27 -0.45 -7.68 8.74
N LYS A 28 0.65 -8.21 8.18
CA LYS A 28 1.69 -8.88 8.99
C LYS A 28 2.50 -7.88 9.78
N PHE A 29 2.80 -6.73 9.19
CA PHE A 29 3.47 -5.63 9.85
C PHE A 29 2.66 -5.16 11.06
N ASP A 30 1.36 -4.90 10.87
CA ASP A 30 0.46 -4.43 11.94
C ASP A 30 0.38 -5.46 13.09
N LEU A 31 0.33 -6.76 12.75
CA LEU A 31 0.40 -7.84 13.74
C LEU A 31 1.71 -7.83 14.53
N MET A 32 2.85 -7.64 13.87
CA MET A 32 4.14 -7.56 14.56
C MET A 32 4.25 -6.31 15.44
N MET A 33 3.79 -5.16 14.94
CA MET A 33 3.90 -3.88 15.65
C MET A 33 2.98 -3.80 16.87
N THR A 34 1.86 -4.52 16.87
CA THR A 34 0.97 -4.64 18.04
C THR A 34 1.71 -5.15 19.29
N GLN A 35 2.76 -5.97 19.11
CA GLN A 35 3.56 -6.52 20.21
C GLN A 35 5.02 -6.01 20.18
N TYR A 36 5.34 -5.01 19.35
CA TYR A 36 6.71 -4.55 19.11
C TYR A 36 7.69 -5.70 18.82
N ALA A 37 7.23 -6.73 18.12
CA ALA A 37 8.04 -7.91 17.83
C ALA A 37 9.22 -7.55 16.92
N TYR A 38 10.41 -8.07 17.26
CA TYR A 38 11.66 -7.87 16.51
C TYR A 38 12.17 -6.42 16.38
N VAL A 39 11.50 -5.43 16.99
CA VAL A 39 11.89 -4.00 16.91
C VAL A 39 13.28 -3.73 17.49
N HIS A 40 13.72 -4.50 18.49
CA HIS A 40 15.01 -4.33 19.14
C HIS A 40 16.21 -4.53 18.20
N TRP A 41 16.08 -5.37 17.16
CA TRP A 41 17.13 -5.54 16.15
C TRP A 41 17.39 -4.25 15.39
N TYR A 42 16.33 -3.51 15.05
CA TYR A 42 16.43 -2.26 14.31
C TYR A 42 16.83 -1.08 15.20
N ARG A 43 16.34 -1.04 16.45
CA ARG A 43 16.78 -0.03 17.42
C ARG A 43 18.24 -0.21 17.84
N GLY A 44 18.74 -1.44 17.87
CA GLY A 44 20.16 -1.74 18.14
C GLY A 44 21.10 -1.16 17.09
N GLU A 45 20.63 -1.02 15.85
CA GLU A 45 21.36 -0.40 14.72
C GLU A 45 21.20 1.13 14.66
N GLY A 46 20.54 1.75 15.64
CA GLY A 46 20.39 3.21 15.73
C GLY A 46 19.17 3.78 15.00
N MET A 47 18.24 2.93 14.54
CA MET A 47 17.01 3.41 13.91
C MET A 47 16.08 4.08 14.93
N SER A 48 15.52 5.23 14.56
CA SER A 48 14.64 5.99 15.44
C SER A 48 13.29 5.28 15.60
N GLY A 49 12.67 5.51 16.76
CA GLY A 49 11.37 4.92 17.07
C GLY A 49 10.23 5.36 16.15
N ARG A 50 10.41 6.45 15.38
CA ARG A 50 9.42 6.97 14.43
C ARG A 50 9.58 6.46 13.01
N ASP A 51 10.75 5.93 12.66
CA ASP A 51 11.08 5.59 11.28
C ASP A 51 10.25 4.40 10.78
N ILE A 52 9.94 3.44 11.67
CA ILE A 52 9.05 2.31 11.37
C ILE A 52 7.59 2.77 11.13
N PRO A 53 6.98 3.56 12.04
CA PRO A 53 5.65 4.12 11.80
C PRO A 53 5.55 4.97 10.54
N GLU A 54 6.56 5.80 10.27
CA GLU A 54 6.61 6.66 9.08
C GLU A 54 6.63 5.82 7.79
N ALA A 55 7.49 4.80 7.72
CA ALA A 55 7.51 3.90 6.57
C ALA A 55 6.18 3.14 6.37
N ARG A 56 5.41 2.90 7.44
CA ARG A 56 4.07 2.29 7.34
C ARG A 56 3.05 3.25 6.76
N GLU A 57 3.16 4.54 7.09
CA GLU A 57 2.34 5.61 6.53
C GLU A 57 2.63 5.78 5.03
N ASP A 58 3.91 5.78 4.64
CA ASP A 58 4.34 5.84 3.23
C ASP A 58 3.74 4.69 2.39
N VAL A 59 3.73 3.47 2.93
CA VAL A 59 3.06 2.33 2.28
C VAL A 59 1.55 2.53 2.21
N GLY A 60 0.94 3.18 3.20
CA GLY A 60 -0.48 3.54 3.19
C GLY A 60 -0.82 4.55 2.08
N PHE A 61 0.03 5.55 1.85
CA PHE A 61 -0.12 6.45 0.70
C PHE A 61 -0.02 5.70 -0.63
N LEU A 62 0.95 4.79 -0.76
CA LEU A 62 1.11 3.97 -1.97
C LEU A 62 -0.12 3.08 -2.22
N GLU A 63 -0.69 2.48 -1.16
CA GLU A 63 -1.92 1.69 -1.25
C GLU A 63 -3.08 2.54 -1.78
N LYS A 64 -3.22 3.77 -1.28
CA LYS A 64 -4.24 4.71 -1.75
C LYS A 64 -4.04 5.07 -3.23
N ASP A 65 -2.83 5.45 -3.63
CA ASP A 65 -2.53 5.81 -5.03
C ASP A 65 -2.90 4.69 -6.01
N TYR A 66 -2.62 3.43 -5.66
CA TYR A 66 -2.99 2.29 -6.49
C TYR A 66 -4.49 2.00 -6.52
N LEU A 67 -5.21 2.30 -5.43
CA LEU A 67 -6.68 2.17 -5.38
C LEU A 67 -7.33 3.26 -6.22
N ASP A 68 -6.85 4.50 -6.12
CA ASP A 68 -7.37 5.63 -6.89
C ASP A 68 -7.19 5.38 -8.39
N VAL A 69 -6.01 4.91 -8.84
CA VAL A 69 -5.78 4.50 -10.25
C VAL A 69 -6.71 3.36 -10.69
N LEU A 70 -7.04 2.43 -9.80
CA LEU A 70 -7.94 1.32 -10.11
C LEU A 70 -9.39 1.81 -10.26
N CYS A 71 -9.81 2.77 -9.43
CA CYS A 71 -11.13 3.37 -9.44
C CYS A 71 -11.32 4.35 -10.61
N ASP A 72 -10.35 5.22 -10.89
CA ASP A 72 -10.38 6.17 -12.01
C ASP A 72 -10.44 5.46 -13.37
N GLY A 73 -9.85 4.27 -13.48
CA GLY A 73 -9.97 3.44 -14.68
C GLY A 73 -11.35 2.80 -14.88
N LEU A 74 -12.22 2.83 -13.87
CA LEU A 74 -13.59 2.30 -13.91
C LEU A 74 -14.64 3.39 -14.14
N THR A 75 -14.31 4.66 -13.91
CA THR A 75 -15.22 5.82 -13.99
C THR A 75 -15.14 6.60 -15.30
N ASP A 76 -14.38 6.14 -16.29
CA ASP A 76 -14.32 6.75 -17.63
C ASP A 76 -15.59 6.49 -18.49
N ASP A 77 -16.73 6.20 -17.83
CA ASP A 77 -18.06 6.29 -18.42
C ASP A 77 -18.52 7.76 -18.28
N PRO A 78 -18.71 8.51 -19.38
CA PRO A 78 -18.93 9.96 -19.34
C PRO A 78 -20.25 10.43 -18.66
N ASP A 79 -20.99 9.55 -18.00
CA ASP A 79 -22.28 9.82 -17.37
C ASP A 79 -22.27 9.81 -15.83
N ASP A 80 -21.16 9.52 -15.14
CA ASP A 80 -21.10 9.50 -13.65
C ASP A 80 -20.63 10.84 -13.04
N ASP A 81 -21.42 11.90 -13.24
CA ASP A 81 -21.39 13.11 -12.40
C ASP A 81 -22.21 12.87 -11.12
N TYR A 82 -21.66 12.11 -10.18
CA TYR A 82 -22.17 12.09 -8.80
C TYR A 82 -21.37 13.08 -7.97
N THR A 83 -21.86 14.32 -7.96
CA THR A 83 -21.60 15.32 -6.92
C THR A 83 -21.74 14.69 -5.53
N ASN A 84 -20.62 14.52 -4.81
CA ASN A 84 -20.65 14.40 -3.35
C ASN A 84 -20.18 15.72 -2.77
N ASP A 85 -21.08 16.71 -2.83
CA ASP A 85 -21.01 17.98 -2.11
C ASP A 85 -21.97 17.96 -0.89
N ASP A 86 -22.15 16.79 -0.27
CA ASP A 86 -22.93 16.64 0.97
C ASP A 86 -22.04 16.08 2.09
N ASP A 87 -21.21 16.93 2.69
CA ASP A 87 -20.77 16.78 4.09
C ASP A 87 -20.32 18.14 4.68
N ASP A 88 -21.14 19.17 4.45
CA ASP A 88 -21.18 20.38 5.31
C ASP A 88 -22.61 20.60 5.77
N ASP A 89 -23.05 19.86 6.81
CA ASP A 89 -24.03 20.33 7.80
C ASP A 89 -24.30 19.28 8.93
N ASN A 90 -23.44 19.33 9.94
CA ASN A 90 -23.82 19.59 11.35
C ASN A 90 -24.44 18.53 12.32
N TYR A 91 -23.90 18.59 13.55
CA TYR A 91 -24.53 18.46 14.90
C TYR A 91 -24.69 17.08 15.58
N TYR A 92 -23.72 16.72 16.44
CA TYR A 92 -23.83 16.80 17.92
C TYR A 92 -22.44 16.68 18.59
#